data_AF-A0A4E9DYZ6-F1
#
_entry.id   AF-A0A4E9DYZ6-F1
#
_cell.length_a   1.000
_cell.length_b   1.000
_cell.length_c   1.000
_cell.angle_alpha   90.00
_cell.angle_beta   90.00
_cell.angle_gamma   90.00
#
_symmetry.space_group_name_H-M   'P 1'
#
loop_
_entity.id
_entity.type
_entity.pdbx_description
1 polymer ?
#
loop_
_entity_poly.entity_id
_entity_poly.type
_entity_poly.pdbx_seq_one_letter_code
_entity_poly.pdbx_strand_id
1 'polypeptide(L)'
;MLGLASFITHAMIEKCIFSSFIYLNVSLFLCASTGSDVVYISESTHIMCLCFATDSQNYVPSDSILESFTKLHKDRQIVIATGTRQTSGPRLAVLQVLTCPYPAVQLEPYSAFAGYVVYACQSLYLVLMSLLFRAIRRSLSRQPLRDTNYDPHRCNHIPRLYLPLMYFRQESSSANKPPPSVPRPSSSVLLLSPANEVLLLHRVHTSSSFASAHVFPGGNLDPYHDGAIPDEGSPERHQDGLAYRIGAIRETFEETGILLARKNNELVNLDVKDRDAARKMIHGNQVKFLEWLESVGAEPDLDGLIPFTRWVTPATNNKRFTTQMYLYMLPQSRSDMPSEMLIPTPDNGIEHTAALFAPAQSFLSRASTNSIILFPPQYFLLKLVTKIITSSSEGTGPQHISEQREQLLSFLKQVPTTETEKGKQHKTSMIPWADKVMSPHNLFIRKQDKRIVLGLDKPGPELRDSERGGDWERVVLVNFGKGGPTNVEVRGREEVLEEERQSKSQEERL
;
A
#
# COMPACT_ATOMS: atom_id res chain seq x y z
N MET A 1 -37.42 5.06 34.28
CA MET A 1 -36.23 4.19 34.16
C MET A 1 -36.51 2.92 33.36
N LEU A 2 -37.63 2.20 33.55
CA LEU A 2 -37.96 0.99 32.77
C LEU A 2 -38.38 1.23 31.30
N GLY A 3 -39.00 2.39 30.98
CA GLY A 3 -39.37 2.73 29.60
C GLY A 3 -38.19 3.14 28.70
N LEU A 4 -37.15 3.77 29.26
CA LEU A 4 -35.96 4.17 28.51
C LEU A 4 -35.05 2.98 28.20
N ALA A 5 -35.04 1.97 29.09
CA ALA A 5 -34.31 0.73 28.88
C ALA A 5 -34.88 -0.04 27.67
N SER A 6 -36.21 -0.20 27.58
CA SER A 6 -36.87 -0.91 26.47
C SER A 6 -36.62 -0.25 25.10
N PHE A 7 -36.57 1.09 25.05
CA PHE A 7 -36.29 1.83 23.82
C PHE A 7 -34.82 1.68 23.38
N ILE A 8 -33.88 1.63 24.33
CA ILE A 8 -32.46 1.42 24.06
C ILE A 8 -32.18 -0.03 23.65
N THR A 9 -32.83 -1.03 24.24
CA THR A 9 -32.72 -2.42 23.76
C THR A 9 -33.32 -2.59 22.36
N HIS A 10 -34.47 -1.96 22.06
CA HIS A 10 -35.08 -2.03 20.73
C HIS A 10 -34.21 -1.39 19.64
N ALA A 11 -33.68 -0.18 19.88
CA ALA A 11 -32.82 0.50 18.91
C ALA A 11 -31.46 -0.18 18.73
N MET A 12 -30.96 -0.90 19.75
CA MET A 12 -29.72 -1.68 19.64
C MET A 12 -29.92 -3.01 18.92
N ILE A 13 -31.08 -3.67 19.04
CA ILE A 13 -31.40 -4.90 18.30
C ILE A 13 -31.56 -4.59 16.80
N GLU A 14 -32.26 -3.51 16.44
CA GLU A 14 -32.39 -3.07 15.04
C GLU A 14 -31.02 -2.79 14.39
N LYS A 15 -30.12 -2.11 15.10
CA LYS A 15 -28.77 -1.81 14.58
C LYS A 15 -27.83 -3.01 14.60
N CYS A 16 -27.98 -3.95 15.53
CA CYS A 16 -27.18 -5.18 15.58
C CYS A 16 -27.59 -6.17 14.47
N ILE A 17 -28.87 -6.24 14.11
CA ILE A 17 -29.33 -7.06 12.97
C ILE A 17 -28.79 -6.47 11.66
N PHE A 18 -28.86 -5.15 11.47
CA PHE A 18 -28.25 -4.48 10.31
C PHE A 18 -26.72 -4.64 10.26
N SER A 19 -26.03 -4.61 11.40
CA SER A 19 -24.57 -4.77 11.45
C SER A 19 -24.11 -6.23 11.27
N SER A 20 -24.93 -7.21 11.62
CA SER A 20 -24.59 -8.63 11.49
C SER A 20 -24.73 -9.13 10.05
N PHE A 21 -25.63 -8.53 9.27
CA PHE A 21 -25.75 -8.78 7.82
C PHE A 21 -24.60 -8.22 6.99
N ILE A 22 -23.82 -7.27 7.53
CA ILE A 22 -22.66 -6.67 6.84
C ILE A 22 -21.39 -7.53 7.00
N TYR A 23 -21.39 -8.52 7.90
CA TYR A 23 -20.22 -9.38 8.17
C TYR A 23 -20.22 -10.75 7.47
N LEU A 24 -21.28 -11.11 6.76
CA LEU A 24 -21.21 -12.10 5.67
C LEU A 24 -21.04 -11.34 4.36
N ASN A 25 -20.14 -11.79 3.47
CA ASN A 25 -19.95 -11.24 2.12
C ASN A 25 -21.25 -11.34 1.30
N VAL A 26 -22.17 -10.40 1.48
CA VAL A 26 -23.42 -10.26 0.72
C VAL A 26 -23.35 -8.93 -0.02
N SER A 27 -23.08 -8.98 -1.31
CA SER A 27 -23.20 -7.84 -2.21
C SER A 27 -24.69 -7.52 -2.40
N LEU A 28 -25.18 -6.45 -1.77
CA LEU A 28 -26.54 -5.96 -1.97
C LEU A 28 -26.62 -5.17 -3.28
N PHE A 29 -27.12 -5.80 -4.35
CA PHE A 29 -27.61 -5.09 -5.53
C PHE A 29 -29.10 -4.77 -5.34
N LEU A 30 -29.41 -3.50 -5.08
CA LEU A 30 -30.77 -2.97 -5.19
C LEU A 30 -31.04 -2.69 -6.67
N CYS A 31 -31.60 -3.68 -7.38
CA CYS A 31 -32.12 -3.45 -8.72
C CYS A 31 -33.48 -2.74 -8.60
N ALA A 32 -33.52 -1.45 -8.94
CA ALA A 32 -34.76 -0.73 -9.12
C ALA A 32 -35.50 -1.30 -10.34
N SER A 33 -36.65 -1.94 -10.11
CA SER A 33 -37.61 -2.23 -11.16
C SER A 33 -39.01 -1.92 -10.63
N THR A 34 -39.76 -1.21 -11.45
CA THR A 34 -41.09 -0.66 -11.18
C THR A 34 -42.12 -1.78 -11.00
N GLY A 35 -42.60 -1.99 -9.77
CA GLY A 35 -43.77 -2.84 -9.48
C GLY A 35 -43.48 -3.95 -8.47
N SER A 36 -43.87 -3.70 -7.22
CA SER A 36 -44.22 -4.63 -6.13
C SER A 36 -43.34 -5.81 -5.69
N ASP A 37 -42.26 -6.20 -6.39
CA ASP A 37 -41.43 -7.34 -6.00
C ASP A 37 -40.01 -6.90 -5.60
N VAL A 38 -39.59 -7.20 -4.36
CA VAL A 38 -38.20 -6.97 -3.92
C VAL A 38 -37.43 -8.28 -4.01
N VAL A 39 -36.38 -8.28 -4.84
CA VAL A 39 -35.47 -9.43 -5.04
C VAL A 39 -34.19 -9.18 -4.25
N TYR A 40 -33.78 -10.16 -3.44
CA TYR A 40 -32.47 -10.15 -2.79
C TYR A 40 -31.62 -11.31 -3.33
N ILE A 41 -30.34 -11.03 -3.58
CA ILE A 41 -29.35 -12.01 -4.04
C ILE A 41 -28.28 -12.13 -2.97
N SER A 42 -28.02 -13.35 -2.52
CA SER A 42 -26.88 -13.67 -1.65
C SER A 42 -25.91 -14.57 -2.40
N GLU A 43 -24.63 -14.20 -2.38
CA GLU A 43 -23.57 -14.90 -3.12
C GLU A 43 -22.64 -15.69 -2.19
N SER A 44 -22.36 -16.93 -2.59
CA SER A 44 -21.22 -17.72 -2.11
C SER A 44 -20.52 -18.36 -3.30
N THR A 45 -19.31 -18.91 -3.14
CA THR A 45 -18.49 -19.43 -4.24
C THR A 45 -19.15 -20.55 -5.06
N HIS A 46 -20.16 -21.25 -4.53
CA HIS A 46 -20.80 -22.41 -5.19
C HIS A 46 -22.33 -22.38 -5.25
N ILE A 47 -23.00 -21.56 -4.42
CA ILE A 47 -24.47 -21.51 -4.34
C ILE A 47 -24.94 -20.06 -4.45
N MET A 48 -25.96 -19.84 -5.28
CA MET A 48 -26.66 -18.56 -5.41
C MET A 48 -28.11 -18.74 -4.94
N CYS A 49 -28.56 -17.85 -4.04
CA CYS A 49 -29.92 -17.87 -3.52
C CYS A 49 -30.71 -16.65 -4.00
N LEU A 50 -31.86 -16.89 -4.64
CA LEU A 50 -32.81 -15.87 -5.12
C LEU A 50 -34.02 -15.84 -4.19
N CYS A 51 -34.22 -14.71 -3.51
CA CYS A 51 -35.33 -14.53 -2.59
C CYS A 51 -36.38 -13.56 -3.15
N PHE A 52 -37.63 -14.01 -3.25
CA PHE A 52 -38.77 -13.17 -3.65
C PHE A 52 -39.68 -12.90 -2.46
N ALA A 53 -39.90 -11.62 -2.14
CA ALA A 53 -40.88 -11.21 -1.14
C ALA A 53 -42.14 -10.69 -1.84
N THR A 54 -43.25 -11.42 -1.72
CA THR A 54 -44.50 -11.09 -2.40
C THR A 54 -45.69 -11.05 -1.42
N ASP A 55 -46.79 -10.43 -1.83
CA ASP A 55 -48.03 -10.42 -1.05
C ASP A 55 -48.90 -11.67 -1.31
N SER A 56 -48.44 -12.61 -2.15
CA SER A 56 -49.17 -13.83 -2.55
C SER A 56 -48.50 -15.10 -2.01
N GLN A 57 -49.25 -15.95 -1.30
CA GLN A 57 -48.73 -17.21 -0.71
C GLN A 57 -48.23 -18.24 -1.73
N ASN A 58 -48.62 -18.13 -2.99
CA ASN A 58 -48.28 -19.09 -4.03
C ASN A 58 -47.60 -18.44 -5.24
N TYR A 59 -46.74 -17.44 -5.00
CA TYR A 59 -45.99 -16.82 -6.08
C TYR A 59 -44.96 -17.79 -6.66
N VAL A 60 -45.04 -18.00 -7.97
CA VAL A 60 -44.05 -18.74 -8.76
C VAL A 60 -43.43 -17.74 -9.74
N PRO A 61 -42.10 -17.54 -9.73
CA PRO A 61 -41.45 -16.62 -10.67
C PRO A 61 -41.61 -17.13 -12.10
N SER A 62 -41.70 -16.23 -13.09
CA SER A 62 -41.88 -16.63 -14.48
C SER A 62 -40.65 -17.37 -15.02
N ASP A 63 -40.87 -18.38 -15.86
CA ASP A 63 -39.80 -19.20 -16.46
C ASP A 63 -38.77 -18.35 -17.22
N SER A 64 -39.20 -17.23 -17.83
CA SER A 64 -38.32 -16.28 -18.52
C SER A 64 -37.28 -15.63 -17.60
N ILE A 65 -37.61 -15.40 -16.32
CA ILE A 65 -36.69 -14.85 -15.32
C ILE A 65 -35.72 -15.95 -14.89
N LEU A 66 -36.21 -17.15 -14.59
CA LEU A 66 -35.34 -18.28 -14.20
C LEU A 66 -34.36 -18.67 -15.32
N GLU A 67 -34.81 -18.73 -16.57
CA GLU A 67 -33.95 -19.05 -17.71
C GLU A 67 -32.88 -17.99 -17.94
N SER A 68 -33.23 -16.71 -17.82
CA SER A 68 -32.28 -15.61 -17.96
C SER A 68 -31.18 -15.68 -16.89
N PHE A 69 -31.54 -15.98 -15.64
CA PHE A 69 -30.58 -16.11 -14.55
C PHE A 69 -29.73 -17.38 -14.65
N THR A 70 -30.32 -18.51 -15.03
CA THR A 70 -29.59 -19.77 -15.21
C THR A 70 -28.59 -19.67 -16.36
N LYS A 71 -28.93 -18.93 -17.42
CA LYS A 71 -28.04 -18.70 -18.57
C LYS A 71 -26.86 -17.78 -18.23
N LEU A 72 -27.04 -16.84 -17.30
CA LEU A 72 -26.00 -15.92 -16.82
C LEU A 72 -25.02 -16.61 -15.85
N HIS A 73 -25.46 -17.68 -15.16
CA HIS A 73 -24.69 -18.36 -14.11
C HIS A 73 -24.68 -19.89 -14.27
N LYS A 74 -24.23 -20.38 -15.44
CA LYS A 74 -24.28 -21.80 -15.83
C LYS A 74 -23.54 -22.78 -14.90
N ASP A 75 -22.53 -22.30 -14.18
CA ASP A 75 -21.65 -23.15 -13.37
C ASP A 75 -22.01 -23.15 -11.87
N ARG A 76 -23.23 -22.71 -11.50
CA ARG A 76 -23.64 -22.55 -10.09
C ARG A 76 -24.97 -23.23 -9.79
N GLN A 77 -25.11 -23.71 -8.55
CA GLN A 77 -26.37 -24.26 -8.06
C GLN A 77 -27.29 -23.11 -7.62
N ILE A 78 -28.50 -23.06 -8.17
CA ILE A 78 -29.49 -22.00 -7.90
C ILE A 78 -30.53 -22.51 -6.92
N VAL A 79 -30.73 -21.79 -5.83
CA VAL A 79 -31.79 -22.05 -4.83
C VAL A 79 -32.77 -20.89 -4.85
N ILE A 80 -34.07 -21.19 -4.88
CA ILE A 80 -35.13 -20.18 -4.91
C ILE A 80 -35.92 -20.26 -3.60
N ALA A 81 -36.05 -19.13 -2.92
CA ALA A 81 -36.88 -19.00 -1.74
C ALA A 81 -37.97 -17.94 -1.96
N THR A 82 -39.19 -18.25 -1.56
CA THR A 82 -40.32 -17.32 -1.60
C THR A 82 -40.85 -17.08 -0.20
N GLY A 83 -41.28 -15.86 0.10
CA GLY A 83 -41.81 -15.48 1.41
C GLY A 83 -42.98 -14.50 1.27
N THR A 84 -43.95 -14.60 2.18
CA THR A 84 -45.10 -13.70 2.22
C THR A 84 -45.02 -12.63 3.29
N ARG A 85 -45.53 -11.44 2.97
CA ARG A 85 -45.70 -10.35 3.95
C ARG A 85 -46.94 -10.58 4.82
N GLN A 86 -46.77 -10.63 6.15
CA GLN A 86 -47.88 -10.45 7.08
C GLN A 86 -48.14 -8.94 7.30
N THR A 87 -49.41 -8.54 7.20
CA THR A 87 -49.84 -7.13 7.22
C THR A 87 -50.25 -6.61 8.62
N SER A 88 -50.05 -7.37 9.70
CA SER A 88 -50.32 -6.90 11.07
C SER A 88 -49.29 -7.39 12.09
N GLY A 89 -48.42 -6.48 12.56
CA GLY A 89 -47.36 -6.74 13.55
C GLY A 89 -45.93 -6.45 13.01
N PRO A 90 -44.89 -6.35 13.87
CA PRO A 90 -43.55 -6.00 13.41
C PRO A 90 -43.05 -7.03 12.39
N ARG A 91 -42.54 -6.53 11.26
CA ARG A 91 -42.21 -7.27 10.03
C ARG A 91 -41.21 -8.41 10.29
N LEU A 92 -41.72 -9.62 10.53
CA LEU A 92 -40.97 -10.87 10.45
C LEU A 92 -41.41 -11.60 9.18
N ALA A 93 -40.48 -11.80 8.24
CA ALA A 93 -40.70 -12.69 7.11
C ALA A 93 -40.41 -14.13 7.58
N VAL A 94 -41.41 -15.01 7.49
CA VAL A 94 -41.20 -16.45 7.66
C VAL A 94 -40.76 -17.00 6.31
N LEU A 95 -39.50 -17.44 6.20
CA LEU A 95 -38.99 -18.09 4.99
C LEU A 95 -39.43 -19.56 4.98
N GLN A 96 -40.18 -19.97 3.97
CA GLN A 96 -40.34 -21.39 3.62
C GLN A 96 -39.33 -21.72 2.51
N VAL A 97 -38.44 -22.68 2.79
CA VAL A 97 -37.50 -23.20 1.79
C VAL A 97 -38.22 -24.29 1.01
N LEU A 98 -38.62 -23.99 -0.23
CA LEU A 98 -39.12 -24.99 -1.16
C LEU A 98 -37.92 -25.64 -1.86
N THR A 99 -37.68 -26.92 -1.60
CA THR A 99 -36.68 -27.69 -2.36
C THR A 99 -37.17 -27.93 -3.77
N CYS A 100 -36.38 -27.54 -4.77
CA CYS A 100 -36.65 -27.76 -6.20
C CYS A 100 -36.77 -29.27 -6.50
N PRO A 101 -37.70 -29.73 -7.36
CA PRO A 101 -37.94 -31.14 -7.58
C PRO A 101 -37.04 -31.70 -8.68
N TYR A 102 -35.74 -31.87 -8.46
CA TYR A 102 -34.86 -32.75 -9.26
C TYR A 102 -33.72 -33.30 -8.36
N PRO A 103 -33.23 -34.55 -8.57
CA PRO A 103 -32.99 -35.50 -7.48
C PRO A 103 -31.69 -35.31 -6.67
N ALA A 104 -31.90 -35.32 -5.34
CA ALA A 104 -31.16 -35.96 -4.23
C ALA A 104 -29.67 -35.69 -3.97
N VAL A 105 -29.39 -34.95 -2.87
CA VAL A 105 -28.45 -35.38 -1.81
C VAL A 105 -29.06 -35.02 -0.44
N GLN A 106 -29.31 -36.02 0.42
CA GLN A 106 -29.80 -35.84 1.79
C GLN A 106 -28.68 -35.31 2.70
N LEU A 107 -28.97 -34.30 3.53
CA LEU A 107 -28.15 -33.93 4.69
C LEU A 107 -29.03 -34.00 5.94
N GLU A 108 -28.61 -34.80 6.92
CA GLU A 108 -29.34 -34.97 8.18
C GLU A 108 -29.35 -33.69 9.04
N PRO A 109 -30.47 -33.39 9.72
CA PRO A 109 -30.56 -32.29 10.67
C PRO A 109 -30.00 -32.76 12.02
N TYR A 110 -29.17 -31.96 12.70
CA TYR A 110 -29.07 -31.81 14.18
C TYR A 110 -27.69 -31.39 14.71
N SER A 111 -26.60 -31.40 13.92
CA SER A 111 -25.28 -30.98 14.42
C SER A 111 -24.90 -29.52 14.14
N ALA A 112 -25.38 -28.93 13.04
CA ALA A 112 -25.00 -27.56 12.64
C ALA A 112 -25.67 -26.45 13.48
N PHE A 113 -26.89 -26.70 13.99
CA PHE A 113 -27.66 -25.69 14.71
C PHE A 113 -27.10 -25.42 16.13
N ALA A 114 -26.55 -26.44 16.79
CA ALA A 114 -25.94 -26.30 18.11
C ALA A 114 -24.63 -25.50 18.06
N GLY A 115 -23.81 -25.69 17.02
CA GLY A 115 -22.56 -24.95 16.83
C GLY A 115 -22.77 -23.45 16.56
N TYR A 116 -23.82 -23.11 15.81
CA TYR A 116 -24.16 -21.72 15.47
C TYR A 116 -24.67 -20.92 16.68
N VAL A 117 -25.45 -21.55 17.55
CA VAL A 117 -25.98 -20.91 18.77
C VAL A 117 -24.86 -20.64 19.79
N VAL A 118 -23.89 -21.53 19.93
CA VAL A 118 -22.76 -21.34 20.88
C VAL A 118 -21.83 -20.19 20.44
N TYR A 119 -21.52 -20.08 19.14
CA TYR A 119 -20.67 -18.99 18.61
C TYR A 119 -21.34 -17.61 18.70
N ALA A 120 -22.66 -17.55 18.48
CA ALA A 120 -23.44 -16.33 18.62
C ALA A 120 -23.47 -15.85 20.10
N CYS A 121 -23.65 -16.76 21.05
CA CYS A 121 -23.65 -16.43 22.48
C CYS A 121 -22.28 -15.94 22.99
N GLN A 122 -21.17 -16.53 22.52
CA GLN A 122 -19.81 -16.10 22.90
C GLN A 122 -19.47 -14.71 22.37
N SER A 123 -19.89 -14.41 21.14
CA SER A 123 -19.69 -13.09 20.51
C SER A 123 -20.53 -12.02 21.21
N LEU A 124 -21.76 -12.35 21.62
CA LEU A 124 -22.64 -11.44 22.36
C LEU A 124 -22.08 -11.12 23.76
N TYR A 125 -21.47 -12.10 24.44
CA TYR A 125 -20.83 -11.91 25.75
C TYR A 125 -19.65 -10.93 25.70
N LEU A 126 -18.78 -11.04 24.68
CA LEU A 126 -17.63 -10.15 24.51
C LEU A 126 -18.06 -8.70 24.19
N VAL A 127 -19.10 -8.54 23.38
CA VAL A 127 -19.66 -7.22 23.08
C VAL A 127 -20.30 -6.59 24.32
N LEU A 128 -21.09 -7.35 25.09
CA LEU A 128 -21.68 -6.90 26.35
C LEU A 128 -20.62 -6.48 27.38
N MET A 129 -19.54 -7.26 27.53
CA MET A 129 -18.43 -6.92 28.42
C MET A 129 -17.69 -5.64 28.00
N SER A 130 -17.50 -5.42 26.70
CA SER A 130 -16.87 -4.19 26.18
C SER A 130 -17.71 -2.94 26.42
N LEU A 131 -19.04 -3.07 26.36
CA LEU A 131 -19.98 -1.99 26.63
C LEU A 131 -20.10 -1.69 28.13
N LEU A 132 -20.08 -2.73 28.97
CA LEU A 132 -20.03 -2.59 30.43
C LEU A 132 -18.75 -1.84 30.88
N PHE A 133 -17.60 -2.19 30.29
CA PHE A 133 -16.32 -1.52 30.58
C PHE A 133 -16.34 -0.04 30.18
N ARG A 134 -16.95 0.29 29.03
CA ARG A 134 -17.14 1.69 28.60
C ARG A 134 -18.11 2.47 29.48
N ALA A 135 -19.16 1.81 30.00
CA ALA A 135 -20.12 2.42 30.91
C ALA A 135 -19.49 2.72 32.29
N ILE A 136 -18.73 1.77 32.84
CA ILE A 136 -17.99 1.94 34.10
C ILE A 136 -16.97 3.08 33.96
N ARG A 137 -16.22 3.12 32.85
CA ARG A 137 -15.25 4.20 32.58
C ARG A 137 -15.90 5.58 32.45
N ARG A 138 -17.11 5.66 31.87
CA ARG A 138 -17.90 6.91 31.80
C ARG A 138 -18.47 7.32 33.16
N SER A 139 -18.85 6.36 33.99
CA SER A 139 -19.37 6.64 35.34
C SER A 139 -18.27 7.11 36.29
N LEU A 140 -17.05 6.59 36.16
CA LEU A 140 -15.89 7.03 36.95
C LEU A 140 -15.37 8.41 36.51
N SER A 141 -15.68 8.86 35.28
CA SER A 141 -15.31 10.20 34.78
C SER A 141 -16.30 11.32 35.16
N ARG A 142 -17.38 11.01 35.90
CA ARG A 142 -18.40 11.98 36.32
C ARG A 142 -18.59 11.94 37.84
N GLN A 143 -17.56 12.32 38.59
CA GLN A 143 -17.74 12.82 39.95
C GLN A 143 -17.12 14.22 40.06
N PRO A 144 -17.89 15.26 40.45
CA PRO A 144 -17.32 16.54 40.82
C PRO A 144 -16.75 16.44 42.24
N LEU A 145 -15.45 16.72 42.39
CA LEU A 145 -14.82 16.92 43.69
C LEU A 145 -15.45 18.17 44.34
N ARG A 146 -16.05 17.96 45.51
CA ARG A 146 -16.70 18.98 46.35
C ARG A 146 -15.73 19.35 47.46
N ASP A 147 -15.45 20.64 47.60
CA ASP A 147 -14.68 21.23 48.70
C ASP A 147 -15.24 20.87 50.08
N THR A 148 -14.36 20.53 51.03
CA THR A 148 -14.54 20.82 52.46
C THR A 148 -13.19 21.10 53.12
N ASN A 149 -13.14 22.21 53.86
CA ASN A 149 -12.05 22.70 54.71
C ASN A 149 -11.76 21.79 55.93
N TYR A 150 -10.48 21.64 56.31
CA TYR A 150 -10.06 21.62 57.73
C TYR A 150 -8.54 21.91 57.90
N ASP A 151 -8.21 22.61 59.00
CA ASP A 151 -6.99 23.39 59.34
C ASP A 151 -5.92 22.55 60.12
N PRO A 152 -4.79 23.09 60.65
CA PRO A 152 -3.44 22.51 60.52
C PRO A 152 -2.87 22.02 61.87
N HIS A 153 -1.56 21.78 61.92
CA HIS A 153 -0.72 21.43 63.08
C HIS A 153 -0.45 19.94 63.33
N ARG A 154 0.77 19.48 63.00
CA ARG A 154 1.86 19.28 63.98
C ARG A 154 3.15 18.80 63.32
N CYS A 155 4.24 19.49 63.66
CA CYS A 155 5.63 19.10 63.43
C CYS A 155 6.01 17.80 64.15
N ASN A 156 6.97 17.05 63.60
CA ASN A 156 8.29 16.88 64.22
C ASN A 156 9.34 16.28 63.26
N HIS A 157 10.57 16.82 63.40
CA HIS A 157 11.86 16.52 62.75
C HIS A 157 12.26 15.02 62.77
N ILE A 158 13.26 14.50 62.04
CA ILE A 158 14.72 14.81 61.91
C ILE A 158 15.30 14.02 60.67
N PRO A 159 16.59 14.13 60.25
CA PRO A 159 17.24 15.09 59.33
C PRO A 159 17.64 14.54 57.94
N ARG A 160 17.98 15.47 57.03
CA ARG A 160 18.59 15.27 55.70
C ARG A 160 19.96 14.58 55.74
N LEU A 161 20.13 13.54 54.92
CA LEU A 161 21.42 13.11 54.36
C LEU A 161 21.39 13.36 52.85
N TYR A 162 22.32 14.19 52.38
CA TYR A 162 22.54 14.49 50.97
C TYR A 162 23.16 13.27 50.27
N LEU A 163 22.46 12.69 49.29
CA LEU A 163 23.07 11.93 48.20
C LEU A 163 22.63 12.53 46.86
N PRO A 164 23.49 12.54 45.82
CA PRO A 164 23.22 13.23 44.56
C PRO A 164 22.05 12.57 43.85
N LEU A 165 21.03 13.37 43.51
CA LEU A 165 19.99 12.99 42.56
C LEU A 165 20.65 12.77 41.19
N MET A 166 21.01 11.52 40.90
CA MET A 166 21.03 11.06 39.52
C MET A 166 19.60 11.22 39.00
N TYR A 167 19.42 12.22 38.15
CA TYR A 167 18.21 12.41 37.38
C TYR A 167 18.11 11.22 36.41
N PHE A 168 17.54 10.10 36.86
CA PHE A 168 16.89 9.18 35.95
C PHE A 168 15.72 9.96 35.35
N ARG A 169 15.97 10.54 34.16
CA ARG A 169 14.92 10.98 33.28
C ARG A 169 14.07 9.75 33.03
N GLN A 170 12.93 9.65 33.71
CA GLN A 170 11.85 8.76 33.29
C GLN A 170 11.50 9.18 31.87
N GLU A 171 12.06 8.48 30.89
CA GLU A 171 11.51 8.43 29.56
C GLU A 171 10.05 8.06 29.72
N SER A 172 9.17 9.01 29.38
CA SER A 172 7.74 8.78 29.32
C SER A 172 7.52 7.52 28.48
N SER A 173 7.13 6.45 29.15
CA SER A 173 7.05 5.12 28.61
C SER A 173 6.11 5.10 27.39
N SER A 174 6.69 4.93 26.21
CA SER A 174 6.01 4.48 24.98
C SER A 174 5.58 3.00 25.07
N ALA A 175 5.45 2.46 26.28
CA ALA A 175 5.44 1.04 26.62
C ALA A 175 4.15 0.27 26.25
N ASN A 176 3.43 0.70 25.22
CA ASN A 176 2.27 -0.04 24.71
C ASN A 176 2.14 -0.02 23.18
N LYS A 177 3.18 0.42 22.45
CA LYS A 177 3.22 0.21 21.00
C LYS A 177 4.08 -1.01 20.71
N PRO A 178 3.58 -2.00 19.95
CA PRO A 178 4.42 -3.09 19.48
C PRO A 178 5.62 -2.50 18.71
N PRO A 179 6.78 -3.18 18.73
CA PRO A 179 7.93 -2.74 17.95
C PRO A 179 7.52 -2.60 16.47
N PRO A 180 8.09 -1.63 15.74
CA PRO A 180 7.82 -1.47 14.31
C PRO A 180 8.06 -2.80 13.58
N SER A 181 7.26 -3.08 12.55
CA SER A 181 7.47 -4.26 11.71
C SER A 181 8.83 -4.19 11.01
N VAL A 182 9.49 -5.34 10.84
CA VAL A 182 10.77 -5.40 10.14
C VAL A 182 10.55 -5.06 8.66
N PRO A 183 11.34 -4.15 8.07
CA PRO A 183 11.24 -3.86 6.64
C PRO A 183 11.70 -5.07 5.81
N ARG A 184 10.85 -5.46 4.85
CA ARG A 184 11.18 -6.53 3.89
C ARG A 184 12.22 -6.03 2.87
N PRO A 185 13.23 -6.83 2.53
CA PRO A 185 14.23 -6.45 1.54
C PRO A 185 13.61 -6.49 0.14
N SER A 186 13.88 -5.45 -0.64
CA SER A 186 13.34 -5.31 -1.99
C SER A 186 14.30 -4.56 -2.90
N SER A 187 14.11 -4.69 -4.21
CA SER A 187 14.87 -3.97 -5.23
C SER A 187 13.93 -3.32 -6.23
N SER A 188 14.37 -2.24 -6.84
CA SER A 188 13.61 -1.57 -7.90
C SER A 188 14.53 -0.84 -8.87
N VAL A 189 14.14 -0.78 -10.14
CA VAL A 189 14.98 -0.29 -11.23
C VAL A 189 14.32 0.89 -11.94
N LEU A 190 14.96 2.07 -11.84
CA LEU A 190 14.68 3.19 -12.73
C LEU A 190 15.31 2.87 -14.09
N LEU A 191 14.52 2.28 -14.98
CA LEU A 191 14.97 1.82 -16.29
C LEU A 191 14.81 2.92 -17.33
N LEU A 192 15.92 3.30 -17.98
CA LEU A 192 15.94 4.26 -19.07
C LEU A 192 15.94 3.55 -20.43
N SER A 193 15.02 3.98 -21.31
CA SER A 193 14.97 3.57 -22.71
C SER A 193 16.19 4.10 -23.49
N PRO A 194 16.43 3.58 -24.71
CA PRO A 194 17.39 4.15 -25.66
C PRO A 194 17.22 5.66 -25.88
N ALA A 195 16.01 6.19 -25.74
CA ALA A 195 15.67 7.61 -25.88
C ALA A 195 15.61 8.37 -24.55
N ASN A 196 16.17 7.81 -23.46
CA ASN A 196 16.15 8.37 -22.11
C ASN A 196 14.74 8.56 -21.51
N GLU A 197 13.76 7.80 -21.97
CA GLU A 197 12.45 7.73 -21.33
C GLU A 197 12.49 6.77 -20.14
N VAL A 198 11.71 7.05 -19.10
CA VAL A 198 11.67 6.21 -17.89
C VAL A 198 10.53 5.20 -18.00
N LEU A 199 10.77 3.95 -17.59
CA LEU A 199 9.72 2.96 -17.44
C LEU A 199 8.99 3.11 -16.11
N LEU A 200 7.66 3.26 -16.15
CA LEU A 200 6.79 3.04 -14.99
C LEU A 200 5.73 1.98 -15.29
N LEU A 201 5.42 1.19 -14.27
CA LEU A 201 4.36 0.21 -14.25
C LEU A 201 3.16 0.77 -13.50
N HIS A 202 1.96 0.45 -13.97
CA HIS A 202 0.74 0.69 -13.22
C HIS A 202 -0.23 -0.47 -13.39
N ARG A 203 -0.89 -0.87 -12.29
CA ARG A 203 -1.96 -1.87 -12.36
C ARG A 203 -3.22 -1.23 -12.90
N VAL A 204 -3.69 -1.73 -14.03
CA VAL A 204 -4.98 -1.37 -14.63
C VAL A 204 -6.05 -2.21 -13.92
N HIS A 205 -6.78 -1.58 -12.99
CA HIS A 205 -7.99 -2.20 -12.44
C HIS A 205 -9.14 -1.97 -13.42
N THR A 206 -9.88 -3.04 -13.74
CA THR A 206 -11.06 -3.00 -14.61
C THR A 206 -12.29 -2.38 -13.93
N SER A 207 -12.27 -2.19 -12.60
CA SER A 207 -13.30 -1.47 -11.85
C SER A 207 -12.87 -0.03 -11.55
N SER A 208 -13.62 0.93 -12.09
CA SER A 208 -13.44 2.36 -11.95
C SER A 208 -13.58 2.84 -10.50
N SER A 209 -12.55 3.51 -9.95
CA SER A 209 -12.70 4.65 -9.01
C SER A 209 -11.38 5.28 -8.49
N PHE A 210 -10.19 4.70 -8.70
CA PHE A 210 -8.94 5.32 -8.24
C PHE A 210 -7.79 5.08 -9.22
N ALA A 211 -6.95 6.11 -9.43
CA ALA A 211 -5.70 5.95 -10.16
C ALA A 211 -4.81 4.97 -9.39
N SER A 212 -4.30 3.94 -10.05
CA SER A 212 -3.30 3.06 -9.45
C SER A 212 -1.94 3.76 -9.37
N ALA A 213 -1.18 3.44 -8.33
CA ALA A 213 0.18 3.95 -8.18
C ALA A 213 1.04 3.54 -9.37
N HIS A 214 1.76 4.51 -9.93
CA HIS A 214 2.80 4.28 -10.91
C HIS A 214 4.11 4.04 -10.15
N VAL A 215 4.78 2.94 -10.47
CA VAL A 215 5.99 2.48 -9.78
C VAL A 215 7.06 2.06 -10.78
N PHE A 216 8.32 2.15 -10.39
CA PHE A 216 9.39 1.48 -11.13
C PHE A 216 9.22 -0.04 -11.01
N PRO A 217 9.66 -0.83 -12.01
CA PRO A 217 9.72 -2.28 -11.87
C PRO A 217 10.52 -2.68 -10.63
N GLY A 218 10.07 -3.71 -9.93
CA GLY A 218 10.73 -4.17 -8.70
C GLY A 218 9.80 -4.81 -7.69
N GLY A 219 10.39 -5.58 -6.77
CA GLY A 219 9.66 -6.35 -5.79
C GLY A 219 10.53 -6.82 -4.63
N ASN A 220 9.98 -7.75 -3.85
CA ASN A 220 10.70 -8.32 -2.72
C ASN A 220 11.81 -9.25 -3.21
N LEU A 221 12.86 -9.35 -2.43
CA LEU A 221 13.83 -10.42 -2.63
C LEU A 221 13.22 -11.77 -2.23
N ASP A 222 13.58 -12.81 -2.98
CA ASP A 222 13.18 -14.19 -2.74
C ASP A 222 14.45 -15.05 -2.56
N PRO A 223 14.68 -15.67 -1.39
CA PRO A 223 15.85 -16.54 -1.16
C PRO A 223 16.00 -17.69 -2.15
N TYR A 224 14.89 -18.19 -2.71
CA TYR A 224 14.90 -19.27 -3.70
C TYR A 224 15.54 -18.82 -5.01
N HIS A 225 15.28 -17.59 -5.44
CA HIS A 225 15.78 -17.05 -6.71
C HIS A 225 17.05 -16.22 -6.57
N ASP A 226 17.11 -15.39 -5.52
CA ASP A 226 18.06 -14.28 -5.41
C ASP A 226 19.27 -14.65 -4.54
N GLY A 227 19.23 -15.80 -3.86
CA GLY A 227 20.29 -16.30 -2.99
C GLY A 227 20.17 -15.81 -1.54
N ALA A 228 21.29 -15.83 -0.82
CA ALA A 228 21.30 -15.52 0.61
C ALA A 228 20.96 -14.04 0.87
N ILE A 229 19.87 -13.81 1.60
CA ILE A 229 19.43 -12.50 2.07
C ILE A 229 19.96 -12.30 3.49
N PRO A 230 20.58 -11.15 3.83
CA PRO A 230 21.01 -10.88 5.20
C PRO A 230 19.88 -10.95 6.23
N ASP A 231 20.23 -11.41 7.42
CA ASP A 231 19.30 -11.64 8.52
C ASP A 231 18.57 -10.38 8.97
N GLU A 232 17.44 -10.57 9.64
CA GLU A 232 16.70 -9.47 10.27
C GLU A 232 17.54 -8.83 11.37
N GLY A 233 17.69 -7.50 11.33
CA GLY A 233 18.49 -6.73 12.30
C GLY A 233 19.96 -6.55 11.94
N SER A 234 20.47 -7.27 10.94
CA SER A 234 21.82 -7.05 10.40
C SER A 234 21.85 -5.73 9.60
N PRO A 235 22.84 -4.83 9.84
CA PRO A 235 23.03 -3.63 9.02
C PRO A 235 23.26 -3.92 7.54
N GLU A 236 23.81 -5.09 7.21
CA GLU A 236 24.04 -5.58 5.85
C GLU A 236 22.73 -5.79 5.09
N ARG A 237 21.61 -6.04 5.78
CA ARG A 237 20.27 -6.05 5.17
C ARG A 237 19.94 -4.70 4.51
N HIS A 238 20.60 -3.61 4.89
CA HIS A 238 20.38 -2.29 4.32
C HIS A 238 21.50 -1.83 3.39
N GLN A 239 22.27 -2.78 2.85
CA GLN A 239 23.37 -2.52 1.92
C GLN A 239 23.08 -3.16 0.56
N ASP A 240 23.63 -2.57 -0.50
CA ASP A 240 23.65 -3.21 -1.82
C ASP A 240 24.44 -4.53 -1.75
N GLY A 241 24.04 -5.51 -2.57
CA GLY A 241 24.65 -6.83 -2.59
C GLY A 241 24.08 -7.71 -3.69
N LEU A 242 24.67 -8.89 -3.86
CA LEU A 242 24.34 -9.81 -4.95
C LEU A 242 22.85 -10.15 -5.01
N ALA A 243 22.23 -10.48 -3.87
CA ALA A 243 20.81 -10.79 -3.82
C ALA A 243 19.92 -9.62 -4.24
N TYR A 244 20.29 -8.38 -3.87
CA TYR A 244 19.57 -7.19 -4.32
C TYR A 244 19.67 -7.00 -5.83
N ARG A 245 20.84 -7.23 -6.42
CA ARG A 245 21.06 -7.08 -7.87
C ARG A 245 20.34 -8.15 -8.67
N ILE A 246 20.38 -9.41 -8.23
CA ILE A 246 19.63 -10.50 -8.88
C ILE A 246 18.13 -10.23 -8.78
N GLY A 247 17.61 -9.90 -7.60
CA GLY A 247 16.20 -9.59 -7.42
C GLY A 247 15.74 -8.41 -8.26
N ALA A 248 16.59 -7.38 -8.47
CA ALA A 248 16.26 -6.27 -9.36
C ALA A 248 16.04 -6.72 -10.81
N ILE A 249 16.91 -7.60 -11.32
CA ILE A 249 16.85 -8.13 -12.69
C ILE A 249 15.66 -9.09 -12.82
N ARG A 250 15.50 -10.02 -11.87
CA ARG A 250 14.39 -10.98 -11.85
C ARG A 250 13.04 -10.27 -11.84
N GLU A 251 12.81 -9.36 -10.90
CA GLU A 251 11.54 -8.62 -10.80
C GLU A 251 11.27 -7.79 -12.06
N THR A 252 12.30 -7.13 -12.61
CA THR A 252 12.15 -6.41 -13.89
C THR A 252 11.71 -7.36 -15.01
N PHE A 253 12.30 -8.55 -15.10
CA PHE A 253 11.91 -9.54 -16.10
C PHE A 253 10.50 -10.10 -15.85
N GLU A 254 10.18 -10.48 -14.62
CA GLU A 254 8.86 -11.02 -14.25
C GLU A 254 7.76 -10.01 -14.53
N GLU A 255 7.94 -8.74 -14.20
CA GLU A 255 6.92 -7.71 -14.34
C GLU A 255 6.80 -7.16 -15.76
N THR A 256 7.92 -7.02 -16.49
CA THR A 256 7.95 -6.28 -17.76
C THR A 256 8.27 -7.15 -18.97
N GLY A 257 8.90 -8.31 -18.76
CA GLY A 257 9.50 -9.13 -19.80
C GLY A 257 10.82 -8.58 -20.37
N ILE A 258 11.28 -7.42 -19.92
CA ILE A 258 12.59 -6.90 -20.29
C ILE A 258 13.65 -7.65 -19.48
N LEU A 259 14.46 -8.44 -20.17
CA LEU A 259 15.54 -9.20 -19.57
C LEU A 259 16.82 -8.35 -19.51
N LEU A 260 17.32 -8.08 -18.30
CA LEU A 260 18.60 -7.40 -18.06
C LEU A 260 19.70 -8.45 -17.85
N ALA A 261 19.96 -9.25 -18.90
CA ALA A 261 20.96 -10.30 -18.91
C ALA A 261 21.76 -10.24 -20.21
N ARG A 262 23.02 -10.64 -20.16
CA ARG A 262 23.93 -10.60 -21.30
C ARG A 262 24.30 -11.98 -21.79
N LYS A 263 24.59 -12.05 -23.09
CA LYS A 263 25.23 -13.18 -23.76
C LYS A 263 26.24 -12.59 -24.73
N ASN A 264 27.51 -12.98 -24.61
CA ASN A 264 28.60 -12.42 -25.41
C ASN A 264 28.69 -10.87 -25.34
N ASN A 265 28.52 -10.31 -24.14
CA ASN A 265 28.49 -8.86 -23.86
C ASN A 265 27.32 -8.06 -24.47
N GLU A 266 26.35 -8.72 -25.11
CA GLU A 266 25.14 -8.07 -25.63
C GLU A 266 23.92 -8.45 -24.79
N LEU A 267 22.95 -7.53 -24.67
CA LEU A 267 21.71 -7.85 -23.97
C LEU A 267 20.90 -8.89 -24.75
N VAL A 268 20.44 -9.90 -24.02
CA VAL A 268 19.62 -10.96 -24.57
C VAL A 268 18.24 -10.41 -24.89
N ASN A 269 17.78 -10.68 -26.10
CA ASN A 269 16.40 -10.51 -26.48
C ASN A 269 15.77 -11.88 -26.73
N LEU A 270 14.63 -12.12 -26.08
CA LEU A 270 13.87 -13.35 -26.22
C LEU A 270 12.69 -13.09 -27.15
N ASP A 271 12.27 -14.11 -27.88
CA ASP A 271 10.99 -14.01 -28.59
C ASP A 271 9.84 -13.90 -27.58
N VAL A 272 8.70 -13.36 -28.01
CA VAL A 272 7.57 -13.09 -27.11
C VAL A 272 7.08 -14.38 -26.44
N LYS A 273 7.10 -15.51 -27.15
CA LYS A 273 6.59 -16.79 -26.68
C LYS A 273 7.48 -17.39 -25.58
N ASP A 274 8.79 -17.48 -25.79
CA ASP A 274 9.72 -18.04 -24.81
C ASP A 274 9.86 -17.11 -23.61
N ARG A 275 9.84 -15.79 -23.83
CA ARG A 275 9.77 -14.78 -22.77
C ARG A 275 8.58 -15.01 -21.85
N ASP A 276 7.37 -15.10 -22.41
CA ASP A 276 6.15 -15.22 -21.61
C ASP A 276 6.05 -16.61 -20.93
N ALA A 277 6.56 -17.67 -21.56
CA ALA A 277 6.68 -18.99 -20.94
C ALA A 277 7.66 -18.97 -19.76
N ALA A 278 8.85 -18.39 -19.95
CA ALA A 278 9.86 -18.25 -18.91
C ALA A 278 9.36 -17.46 -17.70
N ARG A 279 8.69 -16.33 -17.93
CA ARG A 279 8.08 -15.52 -16.87
C ARG A 279 7.11 -16.33 -16.01
N LYS A 280 6.24 -17.13 -16.63
CA LYS A 280 5.30 -18.01 -15.92
C LYS A 280 6.02 -19.07 -15.09
N MET A 281 7.05 -19.70 -15.64
CA MET A 281 7.81 -20.74 -14.94
C MET A 281 8.58 -20.17 -13.74
N ILE A 282 9.25 -19.03 -13.91
CA ILE A 282 10.03 -18.37 -12.86
C ILE A 282 9.10 -17.87 -11.75
N HIS A 283 8.06 -17.12 -12.11
CA HIS A 283 7.08 -16.61 -11.14
C HIS A 283 6.36 -17.74 -10.38
N GLY A 284 6.10 -18.85 -11.07
CA GLY A 284 5.51 -20.06 -10.48
C GLY A 284 6.50 -20.93 -9.69
N ASN A 285 7.74 -20.48 -9.47
CA ASN A 285 8.83 -21.22 -8.81
C ASN A 285 9.12 -22.61 -9.40
N GLN A 286 8.83 -22.81 -10.69
CA GLN A 286 9.08 -24.08 -11.39
C GLN A 286 10.54 -24.25 -11.77
N VAL A 287 11.26 -23.14 -11.98
CA VAL A 287 12.69 -23.07 -12.25
C VAL A 287 13.28 -21.87 -11.51
N LYS A 288 14.51 -21.99 -10.98
CA LYS A 288 15.18 -20.83 -10.40
C LYS A 288 15.63 -19.88 -11.50
N PHE A 289 15.56 -18.58 -11.23
CA PHE A 289 15.91 -17.54 -12.20
C PHE A 289 17.33 -17.71 -12.79
N LEU A 290 18.35 -17.92 -11.95
CA LEU A 290 19.73 -18.09 -12.41
C LEU A 290 19.97 -19.38 -13.18
N GLU A 291 19.35 -20.50 -12.76
CA GLU A 291 19.43 -21.78 -13.47
C GLU A 291 18.79 -21.67 -14.87
N TRP A 292 17.67 -20.94 -14.97
CA TRP A 292 17.04 -20.66 -16.25
C TRP A 292 17.92 -19.76 -17.14
N LEU A 293 18.54 -18.70 -16.60
CA LEU A 293 19.47 -17.85 -17.35
C LEU A 293 20.64 -18.66 -17.92
N GLU A 294 21.23 -19.53 -17.10
CA GLU A 294 22.30 -20.43 -17.54
C GLU A 294 21.84 -21.34 -18.68
N SER A 295 20.61 -21.87 -18.60
CA SER A 295 20.04 -22.75 -19.64
C SER A 295 19.89 -22.09 -21.01
N VAL A 296 19.73 -20.77 -21.07
CA VAL A 296 19.69 -19.99 -22.33
C VAL A 296 21.09 -19.43 -22.71
N GLY A 297 22.12 -19.76 -21.93
CA GLY A 297 23.49 -19.33 -22.10
C GLY A 297 23.68 -17.84 -21.84
N ALA A 298 22.96 -17.29 -20.86
CA ALA A 298 23.00 -15.90 -20.47
C ALA A 298 23.40 -15.74 -19.00
N GLU A 299 23.92 -14.57 -18.65
CA GLU A 299 24.26 -14.19 -17.27
C GLU A 299 23.59 -12.87 -16.90
N PRO A 300 23.22 -12.66 -15.62
CA PRO A 300 22.60 -11.40 -15.21
C PRO A 300 23.56 -10.22 -15.40
N ASP A 301 23.06 -9.09 -15.91
CA ASP A 301 23.88 -7.88 -16.10
C ASP A 301 24.02 -7.09 -14.79
N LEU A 302 24.77 -7.66 -13.85
CA LEU A 302 24.95 -7.10 -12.52
C LEU A 302 25.66 -5.74 -12.55
N ASP A 303 26.63 -5.56 -13.45
CA ASP A 303 27.42 -4.33 -13.58
C ASP A 303 26.65 -3.19 -14.25
N GLY A 304 25.66 -3.52 -15.09
CA GLY A 304 24.74 -2.54 -15.68
C GLY A 304 23.81 -1.88 -14.65
N LEU A 305 23.60 -2.50 -13.49
CA LEU A 305 22.85 -1.91 -12.37
C LEU A 305 23.73 -0.91 -11.62
N ILE A 306 23.43 0.38 -11.79
CA ILE A 306 24.09 1.48 -11.09
C ILE A 306 23.32 1.73 -9.78
N PRO A 307 23.92 1.51 -8.59
CA PRO A 307 23.24 1.78 -7.34
C PRO A 307 22.88 3.27 -7.23
N PHE A 308 21.62 3.57 -6.93
CA PHE A 308 21.14 4.95 -6.87
C PHE A 308 20.82 5.41 -5.45
N THR A 309 19.85 4.82 -4.76
CA THR A 309 19.50 5.20 -3.37
C THR A 309 18.86 4.02 -2.66
N ARG A 310 18.82 4.04 -1.33
CA ARG A 310 18.00 3.12 -0.54
C ARG A 310 16.85 3.84 0.15
N TRP A 311 15.68 3.25 0.12
CA TRP A 311 14.48 3.77 0.78
C TRP A 311 13.97 2.81 1.84
N VAL A 312 13.82 3.29 3.07
CA VAL A 312 13.27 2.51 4.18
C VAL A 312 11.91 3.06 4.55
N THR A 313 10.86 2.25 4.41
CA THR A 313 9.50 2.68 4.75
C THR A 313 9.45 3.12 6.23
N PRO A 314 8.83 4.27 6.55
CA PRO A 314 8.79 4.77 7.92
C PRO A 314 8.18 3.78 8.90
N ALA A 315 8.65 3.80 10.15
CA ALA A 315 8.20 2.91 11.22
C ALA A 315 6.72 3.06 11.61
N THR A 316 6.06 4.13 11.15
CA THR A 316 4.63 4.36 11.33
C THR A 316 3.76 3.48 10.44
N ASN A 317 4.33 2.83 9.43
CA ASN A 317 3.61 1.98 8.49
C ASN A 317 3.73 0.51 8.89
N ASN A 318 2.66 -0.27 8.74
CA ASN A 318 2.69 -1.70 9.06
C ASN A 318 3.39 -2.53 7.97
N LYS A 319 3.16 -2.19 6.69
CA LYS A 319 3.87 -2.79 5.56
C LYS A 319 5.11 -1.96 5.29
N ARG A 320 6.28 -2.55 5.55
CA ARG A 320 7.56 -1.86 5.43
C ARG A 320 8.50 -2.60 4.49
N PHE A 321 9.34 -1.82 3.83
CA PHE A 321 10.31 -2.27 2.85
C PHE A 321 11.64 -1.53 3.07
N THR A 322 12.74 -2.19 2.73
CA THR A 322 14.05 -1.58 2.54
C THR A 322 14.46 -1.82 1.10
N THR A 323 14.16 -0.85 0.25
CA THR A 323 14.30 -0.98 -1.20
C THR A 323 15.62 -0.39 -1.67
N GLN A 324 16.45 -1.22 -2.31
CA GLN A 324 17.57 -0.73 -3.11
C GLN A 324 17.05 -0.25 -4.46
N MET A 325 17.26 1.02 -4.78
CA MET A 325 16.94 1.61 -6.07
C MET A 325 18.20 1.56 -6.94
N TYR A 326 18.03 1.12 -8.18
CA TYR A 326 19.06 1.14 -9.21
C TYR A 326 18.64 2.04 -10.36
N LEU A 327 19.64 2.59 -11.05
CA LEU A 327 19.49 3.11 -12.41
C LEU A 327 20.01 2.03 -13.37
N TYR A 328 19.28 1.79 -14.45
CA TYR A 328 19.75 0.98 -15.56
C TYR A 328 19.46 1.70 -16.88
N MET A 329 20.43 1.76 -17.78
CA MET A 329 20.32 2.43 -19.08
C MET A 329 20.38 1.42 -20.22
N LEU A 330 19.26 1.20 -20.92
CA LEU A 330 19.25 0.32 -22.09
C LEU A 330 20.20 0.87 -23.17
N PRO A 331 20.96 0.02 -23.87
CA PRO A 331 21.84 0.44 -24.96
C PRO A 331 21.07 1.20 -26.04
N GLN A 332 21.67 2.26 -26.61
CA GLN A 332 21.03 3.03 -27.68
C GLN A 332 20.79 2.21 -28.97
N SER A 333 21.54 1.13 -29.16
CA SER A 333 21.36 0.18 -30.27
C SER A 333 20.10 -0.67 -30.15
N ARG A 334 19.44 -0.68 -28.98
CA ARG A 334 18.22 -1.44 -28.75
C ARG A 334 17.04 -0.75 -29.44
N SER A 335 16.38 -1.42 -30.37
CA SER A 335 15.29 -0.84 -31.18
C SER A 335 13.91 -1.45 -30.89
N ASP A 336 13.85 -2.52 -30.10
CA ASP A 336 12.68 -3.35 -29.81
C ASP A 336 11.92 -2.92 -28.54
N MET A 337 11.76 -1.61 -28.33
CA MET A 337 11.10 -1.09 -27.12
C MET A 337 9.75 -0.47 -27.48
N PRO A 338 8.62 -1.17 -27.25
CA PRO A 338 7.31 -0.56 -27.39
C PRO A 338 7.11 0.52 -26.32
N SER A 339 6.50 1.64 -26.69
CA SER A 339 6.22 2.74 -25.75
C SER A 339 5.25 2.32 -24.64
N GLU A 340 4.33 1.39 -24.94
CA GLU A 340 3.39 0.83 -23.97
C GLU A 340 3.28 -0.69 -24.14
N MET A 341 3.20 -1.42 -23.02
CA MET A 341 2.99 -2.86 -23.00
C MET A 341 1.89 -3.22 -22.00
N LEU A 342 0.92 -4.02 -22.45
CA LEU A 342 -0.05 -4.67 -21.56
C LEU A 342 0.50 -6.03 -21.15
N ILE A 343 0.84 -6.15 -19.88
CA ILE A 343 1.30 -7.39 -19.26
C ILE A 343 0.11 -8.08 -18.58
N PRO A 344 -0.22 -9.33 -18.95
CA PRO A 344 -1.16 -10.15 -18.19
C PRO A 344 -0.59 -10.40 -16.79
N THR A 345 -1.38 -10.16 -15.73
CA THR A 345 -0.97 -10.63 -14.41
C THR A 345 -1.19 -12.14 -14.28
N PRO A 346 -0.37 -12.86 -13.50
CA PRO A 346 -0.53 -14.29 -13.24
C PRO A 346 -1.89 -14.70 -12.64
N ASP A 347 -2.63 -13.77 -12.03
CA ASP A 347 -3.85 -14.02 -11.24
C ASP A 347 -5.15 -14.25 -12.07
N ASN A 348 -5.11 -15.08 -13.12
CA ASN A 348 -6.30 -15.48 -13.90
C ASN A 348 -7.14 -14.32 -14.52
N GLY A 349 -6.51 -13.23 -14.94
CA GLY A 349 -7.05 -12.36 -16.00
C GLY A 349 -8.00 -11.22 -15.59
N ILE A 350 -8.05 -10.81 -14.32
CA ILE A 350 -8.90 -9.66 -13.90
C ILE A 350 -8.13 -8.33 -13.88
N GLU A 351 -6.80 -8.36 -13.75
CA GLU A 351 -5.92 -7.18 -13.73
C GLU A 351 -4.90 -7.25 -14.87
N HIS A 352 -4.56 -6.10 -15.45
CA HIS A 352 -3.44 -5.97 -16.39
C HIS A 352 -2.43 -5.01 -15.80
N THR A 353 -1.14 -5.28 -15.92
CA THR A 353 -0.12 -4.25 -15.61
C THR A 353 0.24 -3.58 -16.91
N ALA A 354 0.06 -2.27 -16.98
CA ALA A 354 0.50 -1.48 -18.12
C ALA A 354 1.88 -0.89 -17.79
N ALA A 355 2.84 -1.19 -18.66
CA ALA A 355 4.19 -0.66 -18.60
C ALA A 355 4.32 0.45 -19.65
N LEU A 356 4.72 1.64 -19.23
CA LEU A 356 4.80 2.83 -20.07
C LEU A 356 6.20 3.44 -20.00
N PHE A 357 6.84 3.59 -21.15
CA PHE A 357 7.97 4.49 -21.31
C PHE A 357 7.46 5.90 -21.62
N ALA A 358 7.92 6.88 -20.86
CA ALA A 358 7.70 8.29 -21.16
C ALA A 358 8.82 9.16 -20.57
N PRO A 359 9.02 10.39 -21.05
CA PRO A 359 9.93 11.33 -20.41
C PRO A 359 9.59 11.51 -18.94
N ALA A 360 10.61 11.55 -18.07
CA ALA A 360 10.43 11.67 -16.61
C ALA A 360 9.54 12.86 -16.22
N GLN A 361 9.71 14.00 -16.93
CA GLN A 361 8.91 15.21 -16.72
C GLN A 361 7.42 15.00 -17.02
N SER A 362 7.06 14.12 -17.97
CA SER A 362 5.67 13.79 -18.29
C SER A 362 4.97 13.14 -17.10
N PHE A 363 5.64 12.20 -16.40
CA PHE A 363 5.09 11.60 -15.19
C PHE A 363 4.93 12.62 -14.05
N LEU A 364 5.89 13.52 -13.87
CA LEU A 364 5.77 14.59 -12.87
C LEU A 364 4.61 15.53 -13.17
N SER A 365 4.40 15.91 -14.44
CA SER A 365 3.28 16.73 -14.89
C SER A 365 1.93 16.01 -14.73
N ARG A 366 1.89 14.69 -14.94
CA ARG A 366 0.70 13.87 -14.67
C ARG A 366 0.39 13.76 -13.18
N ALA A 367 1.42 13.66 -12.33
CA ALA A 367 1.25 13.61 -10.88
C ALA A 367 0.80 14.96 -10.31
N SER A 368 1.28 16.09 -10.85
CA SER A 368 0.86 17.44 -10.40
C SER A 368 -0.60 17.75 -10.69
N THR A 369 -1.16 17.15 -11.74
CA THR A 369 -2.61 17.20 -12.06
C THR A 369 -3.41 16.10 -11.37
N ASN A 370 -2.79 15.30 -10.51
CA ASN A 370 -3.37 14.14 -9.84
C ASN A 370 -3.96 13.09 -10.80
N SER A 371 -3.49 13.05 -12.04
CA SER A 371 -3.89 12.03 -13.04
C SER A 371 -3.21 10.68 -12.82
N ILE A 372 -2.08 10.67 -12.10
CA ILE A 372 -1.41 9.47 -11.62
C ILE A 372 -0.98 9.66 -10.17
N ILE A 373 -0.76 8.54 -9.48
CA ILE A 373 -0.17 8.54 -8.14
C ILE A 373 1.30 8.17 -8.23
N LEU A 374 2.15 9.02 -7.67
CA LEU A 374 3.56 8.72 -7.43
C LEU A 374 3.83 8.80 -5.93
N PHE A 375 4.38 7.72 -5.36
CA PHE A 375 4.87 7.78 -3.98
C PHE A 375 6.15 8.62 -3.88
N PRO A 376 6.50 9.11 -2.68
CA PRO A 376 7.68 9.95 -2.49
C PRO A 376 8.98 9.43 -3.13
N PRO A 377 9.33 8.12 -3.06
CA PRO A 377 10.52 7.61 -3.74
C PRO A 377 10.49 7.83 -5.25
N GLN A 378 9.40 7.47 -5.91
CA GLN A 378 9.24 7.59 -7.37
C GLN A 378 9.28 9.04 -7.80
N TYR A 379 8.49 9.90 -7.15
CA TYR A 379 8.46 11.32 -7.49
C TYR A 379 9.85 11.96 -7.29
N PHE A 380 10.50 11.66 -6.16
CA PHE A 380 11.82 12.23 -5.84
C PHE A 380 12.89 11.85 -6.85
N LEU A 381 13.00 10.55 -7.19
CA LEU A 381 14.00 10.07 -8.13
C LEU A 381 13.75 10.58 -9.55
N LEU A 382 12.48 10.62 -10.00
CA LEU A 382 12.13 11.26 -11.26
C LEU A 382 12.54 12.74 -11.26
N LYS A 383 12.27 13.47 -10.18
CA LYS A 383 12.64 14.89 -10.08
C LYS A 383 14.15 15.10 -10.16
N LEU A 384 14.96 14.24 -9.54
CA LEU A 384 16.41 14.32 -9.66
C LEU A 384 16.86 14.09 -11.10
N VAL A 385 16.33 13.05 -11.76
CA VAL A 385 16.71 12.71 -13.13
C VAL A 385 16.28 13.79 -14.13
N THR A 386 15.11 14.44 -13.95
CA THR A 386 14.66 15.55 -14.83
C THR A 386 15.54 16.79 -14.83
N LYS A 387 16.45 16.93 -13.84
CA LYS A 387 17.43 18.03 -13.86
C LYS A 387 18.47 17.87 -14.99
N ILE A 388 18.63 16.65 -15.49
CA ILE A 388 19.70 16.26 -16.42
C ILE A 388 19.09 15.71 -17.71
N ILE A 389 18.14 14.79 -17.58
CA ILE A 389 17.42 14.23 -18.72
C ILE A 389 16.25 15.14 -19.07
N THR A 390 16.43 15.96 -20.09
CA THR A 390 15.41 16.84 -20.65
C THR A 390 14.67 16.17 -21.80
N SER A 391 13.43 16.59 -22.05
CA SER A 391 12.63 16.06 -23.15
C SER A 391 13.17 16.51 -24.50
N SER A 392 12.88 15.70 -25.52
CA SER A 392 13.26 15.79 -26.94
C SER A 392 13.08 17.14 -27.66
N SER A 393 12.44 18.13 -27.05
CA SER A 393 12.35 19.50 -27.56
C SER A 393 13.71 20.22 -27.64
N GLU A 394 14.77 19.74 -26.98
CA GLU A 394 16.10 20.37 -26.91
C GLU A 394 17.20 19.66 -27.72
N GLY A 395 16.85 18.65 -28.51
CA GLY A 395 17.78 17.89 -29.36
C GLY A 395 17.59 16.39 -29.23
N THR A 396 17.35 15.68 -30.33
CA THR A 396 17.00 14.25 -30.34
C THR A 396 18.10 13.36 -30.91
N GLY A 397 19.32 13.90 -31.05
CA GLY A 397 20.45 13.16 -31.61
C GLY A 397 21.02 12.12 -30.62
N PRO A 398 21.55 10.98 -31.09
CA PRO A 398 22.26 9.99 -30.26
C PRO A 398 23.37 10.60 -29.39
N GLN A 399 24.05 11.65 -29.89
CA GLN A 399 25.06 12.40 -29.13
C GLN A 399 24.47 13.08 -27.89
N HIS A 400 23.31 13.73 -28.03
CA HIS A 400 22.63 14.39 -26.91
C HIS A 400 22.19 13.38 -25.84
N ILE A 401 21.68 12.22 -26.26
CA ILE A 401 21.34 11.11 -25.35
C ILE A 401 22.58 10.65 -24.59
N SER A 402 23.71 10.47 -25.27
CA SER A 402 24.99 10.09 -24.64
C SER A 402 25.46 11.14 -23.63
N GLU A 403 25.45 12.42 -24.00
CA GLU A 403 25.85 13.53 -23.13
C GLU A 403 24.99 13.59 -21.85
N GLN A 404 23.67 13.48 -21.98
CA GLN A 404 22.76 13.44 -20.83
C GLN A 404 23.07 12.24 -19.91
N ARG A 405 23.38 11.06 -20.48
CA ARG A 405 23.73 9.86 -19.70
C ARG A 405 25.07 10.02 -18.98
N GLU A 406 26.07 10.61 -19.62
CA GLU A 406 27.36 10.93 -18.98
C GLU A 406 27.19 11.94 -17.85
N GLN A 407 26.39 12.98 -18.05
CA GLN A 407 26.05 13.95 -17.01
C GLN A 407 25.32 13.29 -15.84
N LEU A 408 24.38 12.38 -16.12
CA LEU A 408 23.65 11.65 -15.08
C LEU A 408 24.59 10.76 -14.26
N LEU A 409 25.50 10.03 -14.93
CA LEU A 409 26.53 9.24 -14.25
C LEU A 409 27.46 10.11 -13.39
N SER A 410 27.85 11.28 -13.90
CA SER A 410 28.66 12.25 -13.16
C SER A 410 27.93 12.75 -11.91
N PHE A 411 26.66 13.13 -12.05
CA PHE A 411 25.81 13.55 -10.95
C PHE A 411 25.67 12.47 -9.86
N LEU A 412 25.51 11.20 -10.24
CA LEU A 412 25.39 10.10 -9.28
C LEU A 412 26.68 9.87 -8.47
N LYS A 413 27.84 10.18 -9.06
CA LYS A 413 29.16 10.07 -8.42
C LYS A 413 29.55 11.33 -7.64
N GLN A 414 28.87 12.45 -7.88
CA GLN A 414 29.24 13.73 -7.31
C GLN A 414 29.04 13.78 -5.79
N VAL A 415 30.06 14.28 -5.11
CA VAL A 415 30.04 14.60 -3.68
C VAL A 415 30.72 15.97 -3.49
N PRO A 416 30.16 16.93 -2.72
CA PRO A 416 28.90 16.86 -1.99
C PRO A 416 27.67 16.70 -2.89
N THR A 417 26.65 15.96 -2.42
CA THR A 417 25.39 15.72 -3.16
C THR A 417 24.41 16.90 -3.12
N THR A 418 24.87 18.03 -2.57
CA THR A 418 24.08 19.23 -2.27
C THR A 418 24.71 20.44 -2.96
N GLU A 419 23.86 21.34 -3.43
CA GLU A 419 24.27 22.53 -4.20
C GLU A 419 24.46 23.76 -3.30
N THR A 420 23.63 23.90 -2.25
CA THR A 420 23.60 25.03 -1.32
C THR A 420 24.71 24.97 -0.28
N GLU A 421 25.19 26.12 0.18
CA GLU A 421 26.27 26.20 1.18
C GLU A 421 25.91 25.53 2.51
N LYS A 422 24.68 25.73 3.00
CA LYS A 422 24.22 25.04 4.21
C LYS A 422 23.97 23.55 3.99
N GLY A 423 23.53 23.16 2.79
CA GLY A 423 23.47 21.76 2.40
C GLY A 423 24.82 21.07 2.50
N LYS A 424 25.88 21.71 1.97
CA LYS A 424 27.26 21.20 1.98
C LYS A 424 27.79 21.01 3.41
N GLN A 425 27.40 21.86 4.35
CA GLN A 425 27.79 21.76 5.76
C GLN A 425 27.15 20.56 6.49
N HIS A 426 26.04 20.01 6.00
CA HIS A 426 25.40 18.88 6.64
C HIS A 426 26.19 17.59 6.41
N LYS A 427 26.37 16.76 7.45
CA LYS A 427 27.22 15.55 7.37
C LYS A 427 26.81 14.56 6.26
N THR A 428 25.53 14.51 5.92
CA THR A 428 25.02 13.60 4.87
C THR A 428 25.27 14.10 3.45
N SER A 429 25.78 15.32 3.26
CA SER A 429 26.16 15.84 1.95
C SER A 429 27.31 15.04 1.34
N MET A 430 28.19 14.49 2.20
CA MET A 430 29.36 13.72 1.79
C MET A 430 29.06 12.23 1.54
N ILE A 431 27.81 11.80 1.74
CA ILE A 431 27.38 10.41 1.46
C ILE A 431 26.99 10.33 -0.03
N PRO A 432 27.69 9.51 -0.84
CA PRO A 432 27.36 9.30 -2.26
C PRO A 432 25.91 8.86 -2.43
N TRP A 433 25.30 9.14 -3.58
CA TRP A 433 23.92 8.77 -3.85
C TRP A 433 23.66 7.28 -3.57
N ALA A 434 24.51 6.40 -4.13
CA ALA A 434 24.46 4.95 -3.95
C ALA A 434 24.30 4.49 -2.49
N ASP A 435 24.90 5.24 -1.56
CA ASP A 435 24.91 4.93 -0.13
C ASP A 435 23.87 5.71 0.69
N LYS A 436 23.13 6.63 0.06
CA LYS A 436 22.07 7.35 0.76
C LYS A 436 20.96 6.40 1.19
N VAL A 437 20.54 6.53 2.44
CA VAL A 437 19.37 5.82 2.98
C VAL A 437 18.35 6.83 3.46
N MET A 438 17.15 6.78 2.88
CA MET A 438 16.07 7.73 3.13
C MET A 438 14.88 7.01 3.77
N SER A 439 14.55 7.40 4.99
CA SER A 439 13.29 7.09 5.65
C SER A 439 12.54 8.40 5.91
N PRO A 440 11.50 8.71 5.10
CA PRO A 440 10.77 9.96 5.22
C PRO A 440 10.22 10.15 6.63
N HIS A 441 10.43 11.33 7.20
CA HIS A 441 9.89 11.68 8.51
C HIS A 441 9.26 13.07 8.50
N ASN A 442 8.18 13.23 9.26
CA ASN A 442 7.46 14.50 9.30
C ASN A 442 8.33 15.56 9.96
N LEU A 443 8.60 16.65 9.23
CA LEU A 443 9.20 17.86 9.80
C LEU A 443 8.12 18.73 10.43
N PHE A 444 7.09 19.07 9.65
CA PHE A 444 5.93 19.83 10.09
C PHE A 444 4.81 19.75 9.03
N ILE A 445 3.65 20.33 9.35
CA ILE A 445 2.54 20.54 8.40
C ILE A 445 2.55 22.03 8.04
N ARG A 446 2.62 22.35 6.74
CA ARG A 446 2.62 23.75 6.26
C ARG A 446 1.33 24.44 6.64
N LYS A 447 1.43 25.67 7.15
CA LYS A 447 0.23 26.45 7.50
C LYS A 447 -0.58 26.87 6.27
N GLN A 448 0.11 27.25 5.20
CA GLN A 448 -0.45 27.84 3.99
C GLN A 448 -1.36 26.88 3.20
N ASP A 449 -0.91 25.65 2.96
CA ASP A 449 -1.58 24.69 2.07
C ASP A 449 -1.89 23.34 2.75
N LYS A 450 -1.58 23.22 4.05
CA LYS A 450 -1.80 22.03 4.90
C LYS A 450 -1.07 20.77 4.43
N ARG A 451 -0.11 20.88 3.49
CA ARG A 451 0.73 19.75 3.08
C ARG A 451 1.68 19.34 4.19
N ILE A 452 1.95 18.04 4.29
CA ILE A 452 2.98 17.51 5.18
C ILE A 452 4.34 17.72 4.51
N VAL A 453 5.30 18.27 5.26
CA VAL A 453 6.69 18.38 4.83
C VAL A 453 7.49 17.21 5.38
N LEU A 454 8.02 16.39 4.49
CA LEU A 454 8.84 15.22 4.81
C LEU A 454 10.32 15.54 4.65
N GLY A 455 11.08 15.32 5.72
CA GLY A 455 12.54 15.30 5.70
C GLY A 455 13.05 13.96 5.19
N LEU A 456 14.12 13.99 4.38
CA LEU A 456 14.72 12.81 3.76
C LEU A 456 16.12 12.48 4.31
N ASP A 457 16.60 13.18 5.33
CA ASP A 457 17.98 13.06 5.83
C ASP A 457 18.24 11.85 6.73
N LYS A 458 17.20 11.23 7.28
CA LYS A 458 17.33 10.15 8.28
C LYS A 458 17.21 8.76 7.63
N PRO A 459 17.99 7.77 8.05
CA PRO A 459 17.98 6.43 7.46
C PRO A 459 16.87 5.52 8.02
N GLY A 460 16.14 5.96 9.06
CA GLY A 460 15.16 5.15 9.78
C GLY A 460 15.72 4.54 11.07
N PRO A 461 14.87 3.89 11.90
CA PRO A 461 15.30 3.32 13.17
C PRO A 461 16.29 2.15 13.03
N GLU A 462 16.26 1.43 11.91
CA GLU A 462 17.14 0.28 11.63
C GLU A 462 18.62 0.66 11.57
N LEU A 463 18.89 1.91 11.21
CA LEU A 463 20.23 2.43 10.94
C LEU A 463 20.52 3.69 11.76
N ARG A 464 19.77 3.93 12.83
CA ARG A 464 19.82 5.19 13.59
C ARG A 464 21.22 5.49 14.16
N ASP A 465 21.94 4.44 14.54
CA ASP A 465 23.26 4.51 15.19
C ASP A 465 24.40 4.29 14.17
N SER A 466 24.08 4.30 12.87
CA SER A 466 25.07 4.22 11.79
C SER A 466 25.43 5.61 11.26
N GLU A 467 26.51 5.71 10.49
CA GLU A 467 26.87 6.93 9.75
C GLU A 467 26.08 7.10 8.43
N ARG A 468 25.09 6.24 8.16
CA ARG A 468 24.23 6.35 6.98
C ARG A 468 23.24 7.49 7.16
N GLY A 469 22.83 8.10 6.05
CA GLY A 469 21.82 9.14 6.02
C GLY A 469 21.37 9.45 4.60
N GLY A 470 20.35 10.28 4.47
CA GLY A 470 19.73 10.57 3.19
C GLY A 470 20.00 11.98 2.70
N ASP A 471 19.07 12.54 1.93
CA ASP A 471 19.19 13.88 1.37
C ASP A 471 18.70 14.93 2.38
N TRP A 472 19.60 15.80 2.83
CA TRP A 472 19.25 16.90 3.72
C TRP A 472 18.78 18.13 2.94
N GLU A 473 19.30 18.37 1.74
CA GLU A 473 19.04 19.62 1.03
C GLU A 473 17.57 19.75 0.59
N ARG A 474 16.92 18.63 0.30
CA ARG A 474 15.57 18.62 -0.27
C ARG A 474 14.56 18.02 0.71
N VAL A 475 13.31 18.42 0.54
CA VAL A 475 12.14 17.92 1.27
C VAL A 475 11.05 17.52 0.28
N VAL A 476 10.16 16.63 0.71
CA VAL A 476 8.97 16.27 -0.07
C VAL A 476 7.74 16.86 0.61
N LEU A 477 6.96 17.65 -0.12
CA LEU A 477 5.67 18.15 0.30
C LEU A 477 4.60 17.22 -0.26
N VAL A 478 3.64 16.80 0.56
CA VAL A 478 2.63 15.81 0.14
C VAL A 478 1.35 15.90 0.95
N ASN A 479 0.23 15.58 0.32
CA ASN A 479 -1.03 15.27 0.99
C ASN A 479 -1.22 13.75 1.03
N PHE A 480 -1.39 13.17 2.22
CA PHE A 480 -1.78 11.77 2.36
C PHE A 480 -3.30 11.66 2.52
N GLY A 481 -3.96 11.06 1.53
CA GLY A 481 -5.39 10.75 1.56
C GLY A 481 -5.68 9.26 1.48
N LYS A 482 -6.97 8.89 1.56
CA LYS A 482 -7.42 7.49 1.39
C LYS A 482 -7.02 6.90 0.03
N GLY A 483 -6.94 7.74 -1.00
CA GLY A 483 -6.53 7.37 -2.35
C GLY A 483 -5.03 7.43 -2.58
N GLY A 484 -4.18 7.55 -1.56
CA GLY A 484 -2.72 7.66 -1.73
C GLY A 484 -2.19 9.10 -1.68
N PRO A 485 -0.89 9.30 -1.98
CA PRO A 485 -0.28 10.62 -1.99
C PRO A 485 -0.75 11.48 -3.18
N THR A 486 -1.07 12.74 -2.90
CA THR A 486 -1.45 13.75 -3.90
C THR A 486 -0.68 15.04 -3.67
N ASN A 487 -0.64 15.91 -4.69
CA ASN A 487 0.07 17.20 -4.65
C ASN A 487 1.54 17.07 -4.17
N VAL A 488 2.19 15.98 -4.62
CA VAL A 488 3.57 15.68 -4.28
C VAL A 488 4.48 16.69 -4.97
N GLU A 489 5.45 17.22 -4.23
CA GLU A 489 6.41 18.20 -4.73
C GLU A 489 7.75 18.05 -4.00
N VAL A 490 8.87 18.24 -4.71
CA VAL A 490 10.21 18.28 -4.10
C VAL A 490 10.70 19.71 -4.15
N ARG A 491 11.11 20.24 -2.99
CA ARG A 491 11.61 21.61 -2.85
C ARG A 491 12.87 21.66 -2.00
N GLY A 492 13.58 22.79 -2.04
CA GLY A 492 14.68 23.07 -1.13
C GLY A 492 14.19 23.16 0.32
N ARG A 493 14.87 22.47 1.24
CA ARG A 493 14.53 22.48 2.67
C ARG A 493 14.50 23.89 3.24
N GLU A 494 15.53 24.67 2.91
CA GLU A 494 15.72 26.01 3.45
C GLU A 494 14.64 26.98 2.99
N GLU A 495 14.32 26.93 1.70
CA GLU A 495 13.26 27.71 1.07
C GLU A 495 11.92 27.45 1.79
N VAL A 496 11.56 26.19 1.98
CA VAL A 496 10.30 25.80 2.63
C VAL A 496 10.26 26.21 4.12
N LEU A 497 11.40 26.13 4.82
CA LEU A 497 11.51 26.59 6.22
C LEU A 497 11.46 28.11 6.36
N GLU A 498 11.96 28.84 5.37
CA GLU A 498 11.91 30.30 5.34
C GLU A 498 10.48 30.80 5.08
N GLU A 499 9.77 30.22 4.11
CA GLU A 499 8.34 30.52 3.84
C GLU A 499 7.46 30.30 5.07
N GLU A 500 7.68 29.21 5.82
CA GLU A 500 6.92 28.92 7.03
C GLU A 500 7.26 29.90 8.17
N ARG A 501 8.51 30.37 8.27
CA ARG A 501 8.90 31.41 9.24
C ARG A 501 8.26 32.76 8.90
N GLN A 502 8.28 33.14 7.64
CA GLN A 502 7.66 34.40 7.17
C GLN A 502 6.14 34.39 7.39
N SER A 503 5.48 33.26 7.14
CA SER A 503 4.04 33.09 7.38
C SER A 503 3.68 33.26 8.86
N LYS A 504 4.48 32.71 9.78
CA LYS A 504 4.30 32.89 11.23
C LYS A 504 4.46 34.35 11.65
N SER A 505 5.51 35.02 11.17
CA SER A 505 5.73 36.44 11.47
C SER A 505 4.63 37.35 10.93
N GLN A 506 4.01 37.01 9.81
CA GLN A 506 2.87 37.76 9.28
C GLN A 506 1.61 37.54 10.13
N GLU A 507 1.35 36.30 10.56
CA GLU A 507 0.22 35.96 11.44
C GLU A 507 0.35 36.60 12.83
N GLU A 508 1.57 36.73 13.38
CA GLU A 508 1.83 37.42 14.65
C GLU A 508 1.71 38.96 14.56
N ARG A 509 1.77 39.52 13.35
CA ARG A 509 1.60 40.96 13.10
C ARG A 509 0.15 41.37 12.85
N LEU A 510 -0.70 40.42 12.47
CA LEU A 510 -2.15 40.59 12.25
C LEU A 510 -2.90 40.37 13.56
#